data_AF-A0A061B0Y7-F1
#
_entry.id   AF-A0A061B0Y7-F1
#
_cell.length_a   1.000
_cell.length_b   1.000
_cell.length_c   1.000
_cell.angle_alpha   90.00
_cell.angle_beta   90.00
_cell.angle_gamma   90.00
#
_symmetry.space_group_name_H-M   'P 1'
#
loop_
_entity.id
_entity.type
_entity.pdbx_description
1 polymer ?
#
loop_
_entity_poly.entity_id
_entity_poly.type
_entity_poly.pdbx_seq_one_letter_code
_entity_poly.pdbx_strand_id
1 'polypeptide(L)'
;MSATGCPFSSHSAEKTDVKAPSVNVTEQQESLTEEQKCLYDRLGGYDVVSEFAGFLLKRCIESPELGHFWNTMSEDSFHHELSNFTDFCSVKWGCTSAMYKGRDMHTTHRGMGITEEHWQGLLRITYDACAEKNLSPELTQEFIDFLEKYKSAVICGPSFKDCVLNNPDMDVRKKMSAYGVNKHTVFPKN
;
A
#
# COMPACT_ATOMS: atom_id res chain seq x y z
N MET A 1 -2.79 -70.04 19.30
CA MET A 1 -1.50 -70.13 18.60
C MET A 1 -0.54 -69.21 19.32
N SER A 2 0.47 -69.79 19.97
CA SER A 2 1.54 -69.12 20.72
C SER A 2 2.53 -68.37 19.82
N ALA A 3 3.15 -67.33 20.39
CA ALA A 3 4.60 -67.05 20.44
C ALA A 3 4.77 -65.52 20.63
N THR A 4 5.19 -65.00 21.78
CA THR A 4 6.54 -65.05 22.39
C THR A 4 7.61 -64.29 21.58
N GLY A 5 8.17 -63.25 22.20
CA GLY A 5 9.60 -62.93 22.09
C GLY A 5 9.98 -61.68 21.29
N CYS A 6 10.35 -60.61 22.00
CA CYS A 6 11.55 -59.85 21.62
C CYS A 6 12.78 -60.65 22.09
N PRO A 7 13.90 -60.62 21.35
CA PRO A 7 14.97 -59.76 21.87
C PRO A 7 15.85 -59.08 20.81
N PHE A 8 16.45 -58.00 21.30
CA PHE A 8 17.62 -57.28 20.82
C PHE A 8 18.75 -58.21 20.34
N SER A 9 19.39 -57.88 19.22
CA SER A 9 20.80 -58.19 19.00
C SER A 9 21.47 -57.13 18.15
N SER A 10 22.60 -56.66 18.68
CA SER A 10 23.50 -55.64 18.18
C SER A 10 24.25 -56.07 16.92
N HIS A 11 24.37 -55.14 15.96
CA HIS A 11 25.52 -55.10 15.05
C HIS A 11 26.06 -53.68 15.00
N SER A 12 27.24 -53.49 15.60
CA SER A 12 28.13 -52.39 15.31
C SER A 12 28.52 -52.46 13.84
N ALA A 13 28.16 -51.45 13.07
CA ALA A 13 28.78 -51.18 11.78
C ALA A 13 29.68 -49.95 11.92
N GLU A 14 30.92 -50.18 11.53
CA GLU A 14 32.09 -49.32 11.63
C GLU A 14 32.01 -48.11 10.68
N LYS A 15 32.71 -47.05 11.07
CA LYS A 15 32.74 -45.72 10.47
C LYS A 15 33.23 -45.74 9.03
N THR A 16 32.63 -44.92 8.17
CA THR A 16 33.34 -44.29 7.04
C THR A 16 33.13 -42.78 7.11
N ASP A 17 34.15 -42.09 7.60
CA ASP A 17 34.29 -40.64 7.55
C ASP A 17 34.50 -40.21 6.09
N VAL A 18 33.42 -39.89 5.38
CA VAL A 18 33.52 -39.16 4.11
C VAL A 18 33.56 -37.68 4.45
N LYS A 19 34.77 -37.14 4.61
CA LYS A 19 35.04 -35.72 4.76
C LYS A 19 34.67 -35.00 3.48
N ALA A 20 33.46 -34.43 3.42
CA ALA A 20 33.08 -33.48 2.39
C ALA A 20 34.02 -32.26 2.43
N PRO A 21 34.51 -31.75 1.29
CA PRO A 21 35.36 -30.57 1.28
C PRO A 21 34.56 -29.37 1.78
N SER A 22 35.08 -28.73 2.82
CA SER A 22 34.59 -27.45 3.34
C SER A 22 34.81 -26.40 2.26
N VAL A 23 33.74 -26.03 1.55
CA VAL A 23 33.75 -24.90 0.63
C VAL A 23 33.57 -23.65 1.50
N ASN A 24 34.66 -22.92 1.73
CA ASN A 24 34.60 -21.56 2.25
C ASN A 24 33.98 -20.67 1.17
N VAL A 25 32.66 -20.60 1.14
CA VAL A 25 31.96 -19.52 0.45
C VAL A 25 32.19 -18.28 1.30
N THR A 26 33.20 -17.51 0.92
CA THR A 26 33.38 -16.16 1.43
C THR A 26 32.24 -15.35 0.86
N GLU A 27 31.14 -15.23 1.61
CA GLU A 27 30.08 -14.26 1.35
C GLU A 27 30.68 -12.86 1.46
N GLN A 28 31.16 -12.36 0.32
CA GLN A 28 31.33 -10.93 0.11
C GLN A 28 29.94 -10.40 -0.27
N GLN A 29 29.08 -10.23 0.72
CA GLN A 29 27.88 -9.42 0.57
C GLN A 29 28.35 -7.96 0.63
N GLU A 30 28.61 -7.40 -0.55
CA GLU A 30 28.89 -5.97 -0.73
C GLU A 30 27.70 -5.19 -0.13
N SER A 31 27.92 -4.53 1.01
CA SER A 31 26.89 -3.71 1.64
C SER A 31 26.68 -2.46 0.80
N LEU A 32 25.54 -2.37 0.11
CA LEU A 32 25.10 -1.13 -0.51
C LEU A 32 25.07 -0.02 0.55
N THR A 33 25.64 1.14 0.22
CA THR A 33 25.52 2.33 1.07
C THR A 33 24.06 2.80 1.13
N GLU A 34 23.65 3.47 2.21
CA GLU A 34 22.25 3.92 2.38
C GLU A 34 21.71 4.75 1.21
N GLU A 35 22.58 5.50 0.53
CA GLU A 35 22.25 6.31 -0.65
C GLU A 35 21.95 5.47 -1.91
N GLN A 36 22.40 4.22 -1.94
CA GLN A 36 22.18 3.29 -3.06
C GLN A 36 20.95 2.40 -2.87
N LYS A 37 20.39 2.36 -1.66
CA LYS A 37 19.17 1.61 -1.37
C LYS A 37 17.95 2.35 -1.94
N CYS A 38 16.98 1.60 -2.45
CA CYS A 38 15.71 2.20 -2.83
C CYS A 38 14.95 2.68 -1.58
N LEU A 39 13.97 3.57 -1.76
CA LEU A 39 13.23 4.16 -0.65
C LEU A 39 12.53 3.11 0.22
N TYR A 40 12.04 2.02 -0.37
CA TYR A 40 11.42 0.91 0.37
C TYR A 40 12.35 0.29 1.43
N ASP A 41 13.61 0.01 1.06
CA ASP A 41 14.59 -0.57 1.99
C ASP A 41 15.04 0.46 3.04
N ARG A 42 15.21 1.72 2.64
CA ARG A 42 15.55 2.84 3.55
C ARG A 42 14.47 3.09 4.60
N LEU A 43 13.20 2.85 4.25
CA LEU A 43 12.07 2.94 5.16
C LEU A 43 11.92 1.72 6.10
N GLY A 44 12.68 0.64 5.89
CA GLY A 44 12.63 -0.56 6.74
C GLY A 44 11.79 -1.71 6.20
N GLY A 45 11.42 -1.68 4.91
CA GLY A 45 10.73 -2.78 4.24
C GLY A 45 9.22 -2.86 4.54
N TYR A 46 8.60 -3.98 4.15
CA TYR A 46 7.14 -4.13 4.06
C TYR A 46 6.42 -3.88 5.39
N ASP A 47 6.91 -4.47 6.48
CA ASP A 47 6.21 -4.38 7.77
C ASP A 47 6.17 -2.94 8.28
N VAL A 48 7.28 -2.20 8.12
CA VAL A 48 7.34 -0.78 8.52
C VAL A 48 6.46 0.09 7.61
N VAL A 49 6.48 -0.17 6.29
CA VAL A 49 5.61 0.54 5.33
C VAL A 49 4.13 0.24 5.62
N SER A 50 3.78 -1.00 5.95
CA SER A 50 2.42 -1.42 6.27
C SER A 50 1.94 -0.81 7.58
N GLU A 51 2.79 -0.76 8.60
CA GLU A 51 2.48 -0.08 9.87
C GLU A 51 2.27 1.42 9.65
N PHE A 52 3.16 2.07 8.88
CA PHE A 52 3.03 3.48 8.54
C PHE A 52 1.75 3.76 7.74
N ALA A 53 1.44 2.92 6.75
CA ALA A 53 0.21 2.99 5.96
C ALA A 53 -1.04 2.89 6.84
N GLY A 54 -1.09 1.90 7.74
CA GLY A 54 -2.20 1.74 8.69
C GLY A 54 -2.34 2.94 9.62
N PHE A 55 -1.22 3.48 10.11
CA PHE A 55 -1.20 4.69 10.92
C PHE A 55 -1.71 5.92 10.16
N LEU A 56 -1.27 6.11 8.91
CA LEU A 56 -1.70 7.21 8.05
C LEU A 56 -3.20 7.13 7.75
N LEU A 57 -3.70 5.96 7.34
CA LEU A 57 -5.13 5.77 7.06
C LEU A 57 -5.99 5.98 8.30
N LYS A 58 -5.54 5.54 9.48
CA LYS A 58 -6.21 5.84 10.74
C LYS A 58 -6.36 7.35 10.96
N ARG A 59 -5.32 8.14 10.69
CA ARG A 59 -5.39 9.61 10.81
C ARG A 59 -6.32 10.25 9.78
N CYS A 60 -6.37 9.72 8.56
CA CYS A 60 -7.37 10.14 7.57
C CYS A 60 -8.81 9.87 8.03
N ILE A 61 -9.05 8.71 8.65
CA ILE A 61 -10.37 8.34 9.20
C ILE A 61 -10.76 9.26 10.37
N GLU A 62 -9.81 9.63 11.22
CA GLU A 62 -10.02 10.53 12.37
C GLU A 62 -10.20 12.00 11.96
N SER A 63 -9.83 12.37 10.73
CA SER A 63 -9.94 13.75 10.23
C SER A 63 -11.40 14.14 9.97
N PRO A 64 -11.86 15.31 10.47
CA PRO A 64 -13.17 15.85 10.14
C PRO A 64 -13.38 16.09 8.64
N GLU A 65 -12.31 16.43 7.91
CA GLU A 65 -12.38 16.70 6.47
C GLU A 65 -12.41 15.42 5.63
N LEU A 66 -11.71 14.36 6.04
CA LEU A 66 -11.51 13.16 5.22
C LEU A 66 -12.30 11.94 5.70
N GLY A 67 -12.59 11.83 6.99
CA GLY A 67 -13.15 10.62 7.59
C GLY A 67 -14.46 10.15 6.96
N HIS A 68 -15.22 11.09 6.39
CA HIS A 68 -16.48 10.79 5.72
C HIS A 68 -16.37 9.81 4.53
N PHE A 69 -15.19 9.69 3.89
CA PHE A 69 -14.96 8.70 2.82
C PHE A 69 -15.02 7.24 3.34
N TRP A 70 -14.83 7.03 4.64
CA TRP A 70 -14.84 5.71 5.28
C TRP A 70 -16.13 5.40 6.06
N ASN A 71 -17.09 6.33 6.16
CA ASN A 71 -18.30 6.18 6.99
C ASN A 71 -19.12 4.90 6.75
N THR A 72 -19.09 4.35 5.54
CA THR A 72 -19.86 3.14 5.17
C THR A 72 -18.96 2.01 4.66
N MET A 73 -17.67 2.07 4.92
CA MET A 73 -16.73 1.04 4.51
C MET A 73 -16.83 -0.17 5.45
N SER A 74 -16.82 -1.38 4.89
CA SER A 74 -16.69 -2.60 5.72
C SER A 74 -15.24 -2.77 6.18
N GLU A 75 -15.04 -3.45 7.31
CA GLU A 75 -13.71 -3.79 7.81
C GLU A 75 -12.87 -4.55 6.75
N ASP A 76 -13.47 -5.50 6.04
CA ASP A 76 -12.82 -6.24 4.96
C ASP A 76 -12.38 -5.33 3.80
N SER A 77 -13.23 -4.37 3.41
CA SER A 77 -12.88 -3.39 2.38
C SER A 77 -11.73 -2.50 2.82
N PHE A 78 -11.70 -2.12 4.10
CA PHE A 78 -10.61 -1.34 4.67
C PHE A 78 -9.29 -2.11 4.66
N HIS A 79 -9.28 -3.38 5.08
CA HIS A 79 -8.07 -4.20 5.01
C HIS A 79 -7.58 -4.40 3.58
N HIS A 80 -8.50 -4.55 2.62
CA HIS A 80 -8.14 -4.60 1.21
C HIS A 80 -7.56 -3.28 0.70
N GLU A 81 -8.10 -2.14 1.12
CA GLU A 81 -7.55 -0.82 0.80
C GLU A 81 -6.14 -0.65 1.38
N LEU A 82 -5.95 -0.97 2.66
CA LEU A 82 -4.65 -0.91 3.34
C LEU A 82 -3.60 -1.75 2.61
N SER A 83 -3.91 -3.01 2.31
CA SER A 83 -3.00 -3.89 1.56
C SER A 83 -2.69 -3.33 0.17
N ASN A 84 -3.68 -2.81 -0.56
CA ASN A 84 -3.44 -2.19 -1.86
C ASN A 84 -2.55 -0.94 -1.76
N PHE A 85 -2.75 -0.10 -0.75
CA PHE A 85 -1.94 1.10 -0.53
C PHE A 85 -0.49 0.73 -0.20
N THR A 86 -0.27 -0.24 0.70
CA THR A 86 1.05 -0.77 1.04
C THR A 86 1.75 -1.37 -0.18
N ASP A 87 1.06 -2.20 -0.96
CA ASP A 87 1.61 -2.82 -2.16
C ASP A 87 1.95 -1.77 -3.23
N PHE A 88 1.08 -0.78 -3.42
CA PHE A 88 1.32 0.32 -4.36
C PHE A 88 2.58 1.10 -3.99
N CYS A 89 2.70 1.51 -2.72
CA CYS A 89 3.87 2.24 -2.23
C CYS A 89 5.15 1.40 -2.36
N SER A 90 5.10 0.13 -1.95
CA SER A 90 6.24 -0.79 -2.05
C SER A 90 6.73 -0.96 -3.49
N VAL A 91 5.82 -1.19 -4.44
CA VAL A 91 6.17 -1.34 -5.87
C VAL A 91 6.77 -0.05 -6.43
N LYS A 92 6.26 1.11 -6.01
CA LYS A 92 6.73 2.40 -6.52
C LYS A 92 8.03 2.88 -5.91
N TRP A 93 8.31 2.51 -4.67
CA TRP A 93 9.54 2.86 -3.95
C TRP A 93 10.67 1.86 -4.19
N GLY A 94 10.41 0.74 -4.86
CA GLY A 94 11.41 -0.18 -5.40
C GLY A 94 11.68 -1.42 -4.53
N CYS A 95 12.66 -2.22 -4.97
CA CYS A 95 13.20 -3.43 -4.31
C CYS A 95 12.24 -4.59 -4.00
N THR A 96 10.95 -4.48 -4.27
CA THR A 96 10.02 -5.60 -4.11
C THR A 96 9.77 -6.33 -5.43
N SER A 97 9.69 -7.67 -5.37
CA SER A 97 9.16 -8.51 -6.45
C SER A 97 7.63 -8.57 -6.47
N ALA A 98 6.98 -7.91 -5.49
CA ALA A 98 5.53 -7.82 -5.41
C ALA A 98 4.96 -7.08 -6.63
N MET A 99 3.72 -7.43 -6.99
CA MET A 99 2.97 -6.76 -8.04
C MET A 99 1.76 -6.07 -7.44
N TYR A 100 1.59 -4.79 -7.73
CA TYR A 100 0.36 -4.07 -7.41
C TYR A 100 -0.78 -4.59 -8.31
N LYS A 101 -1.78 -5.22 -7.70
CA LYS A 101 -2.95 -5.80 -8.39
C LYS A 101 -4.19 -4.92 -8.31
N GLY A 102 -4.12 -3.79 -7.62
CA GLY A 102 -5.21 -2.84 -7.51
C GLY A 102 -5.50 -2.11 -8.83
N ARG A 103 -6.62 -1.39 -8.84
CA ARG A 103 -7.02 -0.55 -9.97
C ARG A 103 -6.09 0.66 -10.09
N ASP A 104 -5.99 1.24 -11.29
CA ASP A 104 -5.24 2.48 -11.47
C ASP A 104 -5.83 3.62 -10.61
N MET A 105 -4.97 4.58 -10.22
CA MET A 105 -5.34 5.67 -9.31
C MET A 105 -6.57 6.46 -9.77
N HIS A 106 -6.72 6.71 -11.07
CA HIS A 106 -7.89 7.44 -11.56
C HIS A 106 -9.16 6.60 -11.43
N THR A 107 -9.12 5.32 -11.81
CA THR A 107 -10.29 4.43 -11.68
C THR A 107 -10.68 4.19 -10.22
N THR A 108 -9.72 4.16 -9.30
CA THR A 108 -9.97 3.99 -7.86
C THR A 108 -10.72 5.18 -7.28
N HIS A 109 -10.32 6.41 -7.62
CA HIS A 109 -10.83 7.63 -6.98
C HIS A 109 -12.00 8.30 -7.72
N ARG A 110 -12.26 7.90 -8.96
CA ARG A 110 -13.34 8.48 -9.77
C ARG A 110 -14.70 8.28 -9.14
N GLY A 111 -15.44 9.38 -9.02
CA GLY A 111 -16.78 9.39 -8.45
C GLY A 111 -16.82 9.54 -6.93
N MET A 112 -15.67 9.69 -6.27
CA MET A 112 -15.61 10.01 -4.84
C MET A 112 -15.86 11.49 -4.55
N GLY A 113 -15.61 12.39 -5.51
CA GLY A 113 -15.74 13.84 -5.28
C GLY A 113 -14.62 14.42 -4.40
N ILE A 114 -13.42 13.84 -4.50
CA ILE A 114 -12.23 14.38 -3.82
C ILE A 114 -11.90 15.74 -4.41
N THR A 115 -11.66 16.73 -3.54
CA THR A 115 -11.41 18.12 -3.89
C THR A 115 -9.97 18.51 -3.55
N GLU A 116 -9.59 19.73 -3.91
CA GLU A 116 -8.30 20.31 -3.51
C GLU A 116 -8.19 20.41 -1.98
N GLU A 117 -9.27 20.76 -1.27
CA GLU A 117 -9.27 20.85 0.18
C GLU A 117 -8.99 19.49 0.83
N HIS A 118 -9.60 18.41 0.32
CA HIS A 118 -9.32 17.05 0.76
C HIS A 118 -7.86 16.66 0.51
N TRP A 119 -7.31 16.99 -0.67
CA TRP A 119 -5.91 16.72 -0.99
C TRP A 119 -4.94 17.44 -0.04
N GLN A 120 -5.18 18.72 0.23
CA GLN A 120 -4.38 19.47 1.20
C GLN A 120 -4.52 18.91 2.63
N GLY A 121 -5.70 18.37 2.97
CA GLY A 121 -5.91 17.62 4.20
C GLY A 121 -5.02 16.39 4.29
N LEU A 122 -4.97 15.57 3.24
CA LEU A 122 -4.11 14.39 3.16
C LEU A 122 -2.64 14.77 3.35
N LEU A 123 -2.14 15.79 2.64
CA LEU A 123 -0.74 16.20 2.75
C LEU A 123 -0.38 16.65 4.16
N ARG A 124 -1.23 17.45 4.83
CA ARG A 124 -1.00 17.83 6.24
C ARG A 124 -0.90 16.60 7.13
N ILE A 125 -1.85 15.68 7.02
CA ILE A 125 -1.86 14.46 7.80
C ILE A 125 -0.60 13.62 7.54
N THR A 126 -0.14 13.55 6.28
CA THR A 126 1.12 12.87 5.94
C THR A 126 2.33 13.55 6.58
N TYR A 127 2.43 14.88 6.54
CA TYR A 127 3.50 15.62 7.22
C TYR A 127 3.52 15.33 8.73
N ASP A 128 2.37 15.44 9.39
CA ASP A 128 2.24 15.17 10.82
C ASP A 128 2.59 13.71 11.14
N ALA A 129 2.14 12.78 10.30
CA ALA A 129 2.42 11.36 10.49
C ALA A 129 3.91 11.03 10.35
N CYS A 130 4.58 11.62 9.36
CA CYS A 130 6.03 11.48 9.19
C CYS A 130 6.78 12.04 10.41
N ALA A 131 6.37 13.22 10.92
CA ALA A 131 6.98 13.81 12.10
C ALA A 131 6.80 12.93 13.35
N GLU A 132 5.61 12.40 13.58
CA GLU A 132 5.32 11.52 14.72
C GLU A 132 6.09 10.19 14.67
N LYS A 133 6.36 9.70 13.46
CA LYS A 133 7.17 8.50 13.23
C LYS A 133 8.67 8.80 13.14
N ASN A 134 9.09 10.05 13.40
CA ASN A 134 10.47 10.52 13.38
C ASN A 134 11.19 10.26 12.04
N LEU A 135 10.47 10.36 10.93
CA LEU A 135 11.09 10.34 9.60
C LEU A 135 11.93 11.61 9.42
N SER A 136 13.05 11.49 8.71
CA SER A 136 13.87 12.67 8.42
C SER A 136 13.12 13.65 7.50
N PRO A 137 13.47 14.94 7.51
CA PRO A 137 12.89 15.92 6.59
C PRO A 137 13.05 15.51 5.11
N GLU A 138 14.18 14.89 4.76
CA GLU A 138 14.45 14.42 3.40
C GLU A 138 13.52 13.28 3.00
N LEU A 139 13.35 12.27 3.87
CA LEU A 139 12.41 11.16 3.62
C LEU A 139 10.96 11.64 3.57
N THR A 140 10.61 12.59 4.44
CA THR A 140 9.28 13.21 4.44
C THR A 140 9.01 13.92 3.12
N GLN A 141 9.96 14.72 2.62
CA GLN A 141 9.81 15.40 1.35
C GLN A 141 9.75 14.42 0.17
N GLU A 142 10.56 13.36 0.18
CA GLU A 142 10.54 12.31 -0.85
C GLU A 142 9.17 11.61 -0.92
N PHE A 143 8.53 11.37 0.25
CA PHE A 143 7.17 10.84 0.33
C PHE A 143 6.16 11.84 -0.27
N ILE A 144 6.21 13.10 0.15
CA ILE A 144 5.26 14.13 -0.32
C ILE A 144 5.37 14.34 -1.83
N ASP A 145 6.59 14.44 -2.36
CA ASP A 145 6.86 14.54 -3.79
C ASP A 145 6.36 13.30 -4.54
N PHE A 146 6.39 12.13 -3.90
CA PHE A 146 5.78 10.92 -4.44
C PHE A 146 4.25 11.03 -4.53
N LEU A 147 3.56 11.48 -3.47
CA LEU A 147 2.11 11.67 -3.49
C LEU A 147 1.68 12.69 -4.55
N GLU A 148 2.39 13.81 -4.67
CA GLU A 148 2.08 14.89 -5.61
C GLU A 148 2.03 14.43 -7.08
N LYS A 149 2.79 13.39 -7.44
CA LYS A 149 2.72 12.79 -8.79
C LYS A 149 1.32 12.23 -9.13
N TYR A 150 0.51 11.91 -8.12
CA TYR A 150 -0.81 11.30 -8.27
C TYR A 150 -1.98 12.27 -8.08
N LYS A 151 -1.72 13.52 -7.66
CA LYS A 151 -2.77 14.52 -7.40
C LYS A 151 -3.80 14.61 -8.52
N SER A 152 -3.34 14.73 -9.77
CA SER A 152 -4.21 14.87 -10.94
C SER A 152 -5.02 13.62 -11.30
N ALA A 153 -4.61 12.45 -10.80
CA ALA A 153 -5.34 11.20 -10.94
C ALA A 153 -6.37 11.02 -9.81
N VAL A 154 -6.09 11.54 -8.61
CA VAL A 154 -6.96 11.45 -7.44
C VAL A 154 -8.06 12.51 -7.46
N ILE A 155 -7.72 13.77 -7.72
CA ILE A 155 -8.69 14.85 -7.92
C ILE A 155 -9.23 14.76 -9.35
N CYS A 156 -10.25 13.91 -9.54
CA CYS A 156 -10.69 13.47 -10.87
C CYS A 156 -12.18 13.71 -11.18
N GLY A 157 -12.71 14.81 -10.67
CA GLY A 157 -14.05 15.32 -10.96
C GLY A 157 -15.04 15.14 -9.80
N PRO A 158 -16.35 15.32 -10.06
CA PRO A 158 -17.36 15.34 -9.00
C PRO A 158 -17.65 13.95 -8.45
N SER A 159 -18.41 13.89 -7.35
CA SER A 159 -18.91 12.60 -6.87
C SER A 159 -19.92 12.00 -7.85
N PHE A 160 -20.08 10.68 -7.82
CA PHE A 160 -21.11 10.01 -8.62
C PHE A 160 -22.51 10.49 -8.20
N LYS A 161 -22.72 10.73 -6.90
CA LYS A 161 -23.96 11.28 -6.38
C LYS A 161 -24.28 12.65 -6.98
N ASP A 162 -23.32 13.56 -7.01
CA ASP A 162 -23.52 14.89 -7.60
C ASP A 162 -23.79 14.79 -9.09
N CYS A 163 -23.14 13.85 -9.78
CA CYS A 163 -23.41 13.56 -11.19
C CYS A 163 -24.87 13.16 -11.41
N VAL A 164 -25.42 12.24 -10.60
CA VAL A 164 -26.82 11.84 -10.68
C VAL A 164 -27.76 13.01 -10.37
N LEU A 165 -27.49 13.78 -9.32
CA LEU A 165 -28.34 14.89 -8.91
C LEU A 165 -28.38 16.03 -9.95
N ASN A 166 -27.26 16.28 -10.64
CA ASN A 166 -27.16 17.32 -11.67
C ASN A 166 -27.55 16.83 -13.08
N ASN A 167 -27.86 15.54 -13.24
CA ASN A 167 -28.29 14.97 -14.53
C ASN A 167 -29.56 14.11 -14.31
N PRO A 168 -30.76 14.72 -14.22
CA PRO A 168 -32.00 13.99 -13.88
C PRO A 168 -32.35 12.83 -14.82
N ASP A 169 -31.98 12.93 -16.10
CA ASP A 169 -32.25 11.91 -17.12
C ASP A 169 -31.10 10.88 -17.26
N MET A 170 -30.16 10.86 -16.30
CA MET A 170 -29.01 9.97 -16.35
C MET A 170 -29.41 8.49 -16.18
N ASP A 171 -29.15 7.68 -17.20
CA ASP A 171 -29.05 6.24 -17.05
C ASP A 171 -27.78 5.88 -16.25
N VAL A 172 -27.98 5.59 -14.97
CA VAL A 172 -26.94 5.27 -13.96
C VAL A 172 -26.12 4.02 -14.27
N ARG A 173 -26.54 3.21 -15.24
CA ARG A 173 -25.77 2.03 -15.70
C ARG A 173 -24.63 2.42 -16.64
N LYS A 174 -24.64 3.65 -17.16
CA LYS A 174 -23.59 4.18 -18.03
C LYS A 174 -22.53 4.90 -17.21
N LYS A 175 -21.30 4.91 -17.74
CA LYS A 175 -20.20 5.68 -17.15
C LYS A 175 -20.53 7.18 -17.15
N MET A 176 -20.08 7.90 -16.11
CA MET A 176 -20.19 9.36 -16.02
C MET A 176 -19.69 10.09 -17.29
N SER A 177 -18.67 9.53 -17.97
CA SER A 177 -18.12 10.10 -19.22
C SER A 177 -19.12 10.12 -20.38
N ALA A 178 -20.15 9.27 -20.37
CA ALA A 178 -21.22 9.28 -21.37
C ALA A 178 -22.08 10.56 -21.31
N TYR A 179 -22.00 11.30 -20.20
CA TYR A 179 -22.72 12.55 -19.95
C TYR A 179 -21.75 13.75 -19.94
N GLY A 180 -20.58 13.64 -20.59
CA GLY A 180 -19.60 14.72 -20.68
C GLY A 180 -18.82 15.01 -19.40
N VAL A 181 -19.07 14.26 -18.31
CA VAL A 181 -18.41 14.47 -17.02
C VAL A 181 -16.99 13.95 -17.06
N ASN A 182 -16.03 14.86 -16.87
CA ASN A 182 -14.59 14.61 -16.88
C ASN A 182 -13.91 15.15 -15.61
N LYS A 183 -12.59 15.04 -15.52
CA LYS A 183 -11.84 15.44 -14.31
C LYS A 183 -11.89 16.94 -13.99
N HIS A 184 -12.24 17.78 -14.96
CA HIS A 184 -12.40 19.23 -14.79
C HIS A 184 -13.86 19.65 -14.60
N THR A 185 -14.81 18.70 -14.61
CA THR A 185 -16.21 19.01 -14.37
C THR A 185 -16.41 19.43 -12.92
N VAL A 186 -17.07 20.57 -12.72
CA VAL A 186 -17.46 21.07 -11.41
C VAL A 186 -18.96 21.38 -11.48
N PHE A 187 -19.74 20.83 -10.56
CA PHE A 187 -21.14 21.19 -10.39
C PHE A 187 -21.27 22.33 -9.37
N PRO A 188 -22.28 23.20 -9.51
CA PRO A 188 -22.57 24.19 -8.49
C PRO A 188 -22.87 23.50 -7.15
N LYS A 189 -22.44 24.12 -6.05
CA LYS A 189 -22.82 23.65 -4.71
C LYS A 189 -24.32 23.92 -4.51
N ASN A 190 -25.07 22.87 -4.18
CA ASN A 190 -26.49 22.97 -3.80
C ASN A 190 -26.64 23.56 -2.39
#